data_AF-A0AAA9S4U9-F1
#
_entry.id   AF-A0AAA9S4U9-F1
#
_cell.length_a   1.000
_cell.length_b   1.000
_cell.length_c   1.000
_cell.angle_alpha   90.00
_cell.angle_beta   90.00
_cell.angle_gamma   90.00
#
_symmetry.space_group_name_H-M   'P 1'
#
loop_
_entity.id
_entity.type
_entity.pdbx_description
1 polymer ?
#
loop_
_entity_poly.entity_id
_entity_poly.type
_entity_poly.pdbx_seq_one_letter_code
_entity_poly.pdbx_strand_id
1 'polypeptide(L)'
;RWINPFFLFGHKRRLKENEIHSVLPKDCSQHLGEELQGYWKQEVDRAEENGEKPSLKKAIIKCYWKSCLLSSIFIFFEEGTMVLLPLLLGKMISYFENPKGSNALHDAYICAAVLSACVLLWAILHHLNFNHLQRVGMRLRVATSHMIYHRQTRVESLN
;
A
#
# COMPACT_ATOMS: atom_id res chain seq x y z
N ARG A 1 -1.70 -5.43 -18.95
CA ARG A 1 -2.92 -6.27 -18.81
C ARG A 1 -2.52 -7.76 -18.69
N TRP A 2 -2.04 -8.19 -17.53
CA TRP A 2 -1.61 -9.59 -17.31
C TRP A 2 -2.61 -10.41 -16.48
N ILE A 3 -3.43 -9.73 -15.68
CA ILE A 3 -4.40 -10.33 -14.75
C ILE A 3 -5.67 -10.85 -15.46
N ASN A 4 -6.17 -10.14 -16.49
CA ASN A 4 -7.39 -10.53 -17.20
C ASN A 4 -7.37 -11.97 -17.76
N PRO A 5 -6.33 -12.43 -18.48
CA PRO A 5 -6.28 -13.81 -18.96
C PRO A 5 -6.23 -14.81 -17.79
N PHE A 6 -5.52 -14.48 -16.71
CA PHE A 6 -5.45 -15.33 -15.51
C PHE A 6 -6.83 -15.57 -14.88
N PHE A 7 -7.64 -14.51 -14.74
CA PHE A 7 -9.01 -14.66 -14.24
C PHE A 7 -9.90 -15.47 -15.17
N LEU A 8 -9.74 -15.30 -16.49
CA LEU A 8 -10.50 -16.09 -17.45
C LEU A 8 -10.17 -17.59 -17.36
N PHE A 9 -8.91 -17.95 -17.14
CA PHE A 9 -8.50 -19.33 -16.92
C PHE A 9 -9.03 -19.89 -15.60
N GLY A 10 -8.92 -19.13 -14.50
CA GLY A 10 -9.44 -19.53 -13.18
C GLY A 10 -10.97 -19.68 -13.13
N HIS A 11 -11.70 -18.93 -13.96
CA HIS A 11 -13.15 -19.09 -14.09
C HIS A 11 -13.52 -20.39 -14.81
N LYS A 12 -12.74 -20.80 -15.82
CA LYS A 12 -13.01 -22.01 -16.61
C LYS A 12 -12.59 -23.30 -15.90
N ARG A 13 -11.56 -23.25 -15.05
CA ARG A 13 -11.08 -24.41 -14.28
C ARG A 13 -10.30 -23.98 -13.05
N ARG A 14 -10.19 -24.88 -12.05
CA ARG A 14 -9.26 -24.69 -10.93
C ARG A 14 -7.82 -24.60 -11.48
N LEU A 15 -7.11 -23.56 -11.04
CA LEU A 15 -5.72 -23.33 -11.39
C LEU A 15 -4.83 -24.35 -10.67
N LYS A 16 -3.86 -24.90 -11.38
CA LYS A 16 -2.82 -25.74 -10.79
C LYS A 16 -1.64 -24.89 -10.33
N GLU A 17 -0.87 -25.39 -9.36
CA GLU A 17 0.24 -24.65 -8.76
C GLU A 17 1.31 -24.22 -9.78
N ASN A 18 1.58 -25.06 -10.78
CA ASN A 18 2.52 -24.78 -11.87
C ASN A 18 2.05 -23.69 -12.86
N GLU A 19 0.79 -23.25 -12.76
CA GLU A 19 0.19 -22.20 -13.60
C GLU A 19 0.17 -20.85 -12.90
N ILE A 20 0.56 -20.82 -11.62
CA ILE A 20 0.72 -19.61 -10.83
C ILE A 20 2.12 -19.07 -11.11
N HIS A 21 2.20 -17.81 -11.56
CA HIS A 21 3.48 -17.18 -11.81
C HIS A 21 4.33 -17.10 -10.54
N SER A 22 5.61 -17.42 -10.67
CA SER A 22 6.59 -17.23 -9.59
C SER A 22 6.66 -15.76 -9.16
N VAL A 23 6.94 -15.54 -7.88
CA VAL A 23 7.12 -14.18 -7.34
C VAL A 23 8.30 -13.49 -8.01
N LEU A 24 8.23 -12.16 -8.11
CA LEU A 24 9.39 -11.40 -8.59
C LEU A 24 10.56 -11.61 -7.62
N PRO A 25 11.83 -11.63 -8.10
CA PRO A 25 12.99 -11.82 -7.23
C PRO A 25 13.04 -10.85 -6.03
N LYS A 26 12.60 -9.61 -6.24
CA LYS A 26 12.48 -8.57 -5.19
C LYS A 26 11.41 -8.84 -4.12
N ASP A 27 10.44 -9.70 -4.44
CA ASP A 27 9.36 -10.11 -3.56
C ASP A 27 9.61 -11.54 -3.02
N CYS A 28 10.78 -12.14 -3.29
CA CYS A 28 11.18 -13.44 -2.79
C CYS A 28 11.48 -13.40 -1.29
N SER A 29 11.12 -14.48 -0.58
CA SER A 29 11.30 -14.58 0.88
C SER A 29 12.74 -14.47 1.33
N GLN A 30 13.68 -15.03 0.55
CA GLN A 30 15.10 -14.95 0.84
C GLN A 30 15.58 -13.50 0.84
N HIS A 31 15.31 -12.76 -0.24
CA HIS A 31 15.75 -11.37 -0.37
C HIS A 31 15.19 -10.47 0.74
N LEU A 32 13.87 -10.54 0.97
CA LEU A 32 13.18 -9.76 1.99
C LEU A 32 13.63 -10.13 3.42
N GLY A 33 13.90 -11.42 3.64
CA GLY A 33 14.40 -11.94 4.90
C GLY A 33 15.83 -11.51 5.21
N GLU A 34 16.73 -11.57 4.22
CA GLU A 34 18.11 -11.10 4.33
C GLU A 34 18.17 -9.59 4.58
N GLU A 35 17.33 -8.80 3.92
CA GLU A 35 17.23 -7.36 4.15
C GLU A 35 16.87 -7.06 5.62
N LEU A 36 15.78 -7.66 6.13
CA LEU A 36 15.36 -7.46 7.53
C LEU A 36 16.41 -7.98 8.52
N GLN A 37 17.07 -9.09 8.21
CA GLN A 37 18.14 -9.64 9.04
C GLN A 37 19.36 -8.71 9.11
N GLY A 38 19.68 -8.01 8.02
CA GLY A 38 20.70 -6.96 8.00
C GLY A 38 20.37 -5.81 8.96
N TYR A 39 19.13 -5.30 8.91
CA TYR A 39 18.67 -4.28 9.87
C TYR A 39 18.63 -4.77 11.32
N TRP A 40 18.30 -6.05 11.53
CA TRP A 40 18.35 -6.66 12.85
C TRP A 40 19.78 -6.73 13.42
N LYS A 41 20.78 -7.08 12.61
CA LYS A 41 22.19 -7.07 13.05
C LYS A 41 22.63 -5.67 13.47
N GLN A 42 22.37 -4.66 12.65
CA GLN A 42 22.66 -3.26 13.01
C GLN A 42 21.97 -2.81 14.31
N GLU A 43 20.75 -3.28 14.55
CA GLU A 43 20.01 -3.00 15.79
C GLU A 43 20.67 -3.66 17.01
N VAL A 44 21.18 -4.88 16.87
CA VAL A 44 21.91 -5.61 17.91
C VAL A 44 23.23 -4.93 18.24
N ASP A 45 24.04 -4.61 17.22
CA ASP A 45 25.34 -3.96 17.40
C ASP A 45 25.18 -2.61 18.13
N ARG A 46 24.20 -1.80 17.70
CA ARG A 46 23.87 -0.53 18.37
C ARG A 46 23.37 -0.70 19.80
N ALA A 47 22.62 -1.77 20.08
CA ALA A 47 22.15 -2.06 21.43
C ALA A 47 23.31 -2.45 22.36
N GLU A 48 24.26 -3.22 21.86
CA GLU A 48 25.47 -3.60 22.59
C GLU A 48 26.34 -2.38 22.92
N GLU A 49 26.57 -1.49 21.96
CA GLU A 49 27.30 -0.22 22.16
C GLU A 49 26.64 0.68 23.23
N ASN A 50 25.32 0.73 23.25
CA ASN A 50 24.56 1.60 24.16
C ASN A 50 24.17 0.93 25.49
N GLY A 51 24.52 -0.34 25.70
CA GLY A 51 24.06 -1.12 26.86
C GLY A 51 22.54 -1.30 26.93
N GLU A 52 21.85 -1.19 25.79
CA GLU A 52 20.40 -1.30 25.67
C GLU A 52 19.97 -2.70 25.21
N LYS A 53 18.69 -3.05 25.45
CA LYS A 53 18.11 -4.27 24.88
C LYS A 53 17.73 -4.05 23.41
N PRO A 54 18.14 -4.94 22.48
CA PRO A 54 17.79 -4.80 21.06
C PRO A 54 16.27 -4.96 20.85
N SER A 55 15.70 -4.13 19.97
CA SER A 55 14.26 -4.11 19.70
C SER A 55 13.95 -4.42 18.24
N LEU A 56 13.26 -5.54 18.01
CA LEU A 56 12.90 -5.95 16.65
C LEU A 56 11.96 -4.93 15.98
N LYS A 57 11.13 -4.24 16.77
CA LYS A 57 10.25 -3.19 16.26
C LYS A 57 11.07 -2.03 15.66
N LYS A 58 12.20 -1.65 16.27
CA LYS A 58 13.09 -0.59 15.74
C LYS A 58 13.71 -1.02 14.42
N ALA A 59 14.17 -2.27 14.30
CA ALA A 59 14.71 -2.82 13.04
C ALA A 59 13.66 -2.84 11.92
N ILE A 60 12.43 -3.30 12.21
CA ILE A 60 11.31 -3.31 11.25
C ILE A 60 10.97 -1.88 10.80
N ILE A 61 10.84 -0.94 11.74
CA ILE A 61 10.57 0.46 11.41
C ILE A 61 11.67 0.99 10.50
N LYS A 62 12.95 0.82 10.85
CA LYS A 62 14.08 1.32 10.04
C LYS A 62 14.10 0.74 8.62
N CYS A 63 13.76 -0.54 8.47
CA CYS A 63 13.68 -1.22 7.17
C CYS A 63 12.57 -0.64 6.27
N TYR A 64 11.38 -0.37 6.82
CA TYR A 64 10.20 0.00 6.02
C TYR A 64 9.79 1.48 6.14
N TRP A 65 10.51 2.31 6.91
CA TRP A 65 10.06 3.67 7.25
C TRP A 65 9.85 4.56 6.01
N LYS A 66 10.72 4.44 4.99
CA LYS A 66 10.63 5.26 3.77
C LYS A 66 9.33 4.97 3.02
N SER A 67 8.97 3.70 2.87
CA SER A 67 7.75 3.27 2.20
C SER A 67 6.51 3.64 3.03
N CYS A 68 6.58 3.52 4.35
CA CYS A 68 5.51 3.95 5.24
C CYS A 68 5.28 5.47 5.17
N LEU A 69 6.34 6.28 5.30
CA LEU A 69 6.27 7.74 5.29
C LEU A 69 5.66 8.25 3.98
N LEU A 70 6.14 7.75 2.83
CA LEU A 70 5.61 8.14 1.54
C LEU A 70 4.11 7.83 1.44
N SER A 71 3.71 6.60 1.83
CA SER A 71 2.30 6.19 1.81
C SER A 71 1.45 7.01 2.78
N SER A 72 1.97 7.36 3.96
CA SER A 72 1.28 8.18 4.96
C SER A 72 1.01 9.60 4.45
N ILE A 73 1.94 10.20 3.73
CA ILE A 73 1.74 11.52 3.10
C ILE A 73 0.58 11.45 2.11
N PHE A 74 0.55 10.43 1.23
CA PHE A 74 -0.54 10.25 0.27
C PHE A 74 -1.90 10.07 0.96
N ILE A 75 -1.98 9.21 1.98
CA ILE A 75 -3.22 8.97 2.73
C ILE A 75 -3.71 10.27 3.40
N PHE A 76 -2.80 11.05 3.98
CA PHE A 76 -3.19 12.30 4.64
C PHE A 76 -3.85 13.29 3.67
N PHE A 77 -3.29 13.47 2.48
CA PHE A 77 -3.92 14.31 1.45
C PHE A 77 -5.25 13.74 0.98
N GLU A 78 -5.32 12.43 0.82
CA GLU A 78 -6.52 11.73 0.37
C GLU A 78 -7.69 11.93 1.34
N GLU A 79 -7.48 11.67 2.62
CA GLU A 79 -8.46 11.89 3.70
C GLU A 79 -8.86 13.37 3.78
N GLY A 80 -7.90 14.29 3.64
CA GLY A 80 -8.17 15.73 3.57
C GLY A 80 -9.13 16.09 2.43
N THR A 81 -8.92 15.51 1.24
CA THR A 81 -9.82 15.74 0.10
C THR A 81 -11.21 15.13 0.30
N MET A 82 -11.30 13.97 0.95
CA MET A 82 -12.59 13.31 1.23
C MET A 82 -13.45 14.18 2.16
N VAL A 83 -12.85 14.87 3.13
CA VAL A 83 -13.55 15.80 4.03
C VAL A 83 -14.00 17.07 3.29
N LEU A 84 -13.22 17.56 2.32
CA LEU A 84 -13.55 18.77 1.55
C LEU A 84 -14.62 18.53 0.47
N LEU A 85 -14.70 17.32 -0.09
CA LEU A 85 -15.65 16.94 -1.15
C LEU A 85 -17.13 17.21 -0.79
N PRO A 86 -17.68 16.82 0.38
CA PRO A 86 -19.07 17.10 0.73
C PRO A 86 -19.35 18.60 0.94
N LEU A 87 -18.36 19.38 1.38
CA LEU A 87 -18.50 20.84 1.51
C LEU A 87 -18.61 21.51 0.13
N LEU A 88 -17.82 21.06 -0.84
CA LEU A 88 -17.90 21.52 -2.23
C LEU A 88 -19.23 21.09 -2.87
N LEU A 89 -19.67 19.86 -2.63
CA LEU A 89 -20.95 19.36 -3.11
C LEU A 89 -22.12 20.16 -2.54
N GLY A 90 -22.10 20.48 -1.25
CA GLY A 90 -23.12 21.33 -0.62
C GLY A 90 -23.19 22.75 -1.22
N LYS A 91 -22.04 23.36 -1.52
CA LYS A 91 -21.99 24.65 -2.24
C LYS A 91 -22.54 24.55 -3.66
N MET A 92 -22.24 23.45 -4.35
CA MET A 92 -22.75 23.20 -5.70
C MET A 92 -24.28 23.08 -5.68
N ILE A 93 -24.85 22.29 -4.76
CA ILE A 93 -26.31 22.17 -4.59
C ILE A 93 -26.96 23.53 -4.33
N SER A 94 -26.39 24.36 -3.45
CA SER A 94 -26.92 25.70 -3.16
C SER A 94 -26.88 26.65 -4.38
N TYR A 95 -25.86 26.52 -5.24
CA TYR A 95 -25.79 27.25 -6.52
C TYR A 95 -26.90 26.84 -7.49
N PHE A 96 -27.27 25.56 -7.49
CA PHE A 96 -28.34 25.01 -8.33
C PHE A 96 -29.74 25.42 -7.90
N GLU A 97 -29.97 25.64 -6.60
CA GLU A 97 -31.27 26.07 -6.09
C GLU A 97 -31.61 27.52 -6.48
N ASN A 98 -30.63 28.36 -6.82
CA ASN A 98 -30.83 29.77 -7.22
C ASN A 98 -30.07 30.13 -8.51
N PRO A 99 -30.45 29.58 -9.68
CA PRO A 99 -29.72 29.79 -10.93
C PRO A 99 -29.88 31.23 -11.43
N LYS A 100 -28.85 32.06 -11.27
CA LYS A 100 -28.81 33.43 -11.81
C LYS A 100 -28.15 33.43 -13.20
N GLY A 101 -28.91 33.13 -14.26
CA GLY A 101 -28.50 33.41 -15.65
C GLY A 101 -28.83 32.34 -16.69
N SER A 102 -28.92 32.76 -17.96
CA SER A 102 -29.30 31.92 -19.12
C SER A 102 -28.31 30.79 -19.45
N ASN A 103 -27.10 30.81 -18.89
CA ASN A 103 -26.04 29.82 -19.15
C ASN A 103 -25.91 28.76 -18.04
N ALA A 104 -26.78 28.80 -17.01
CA ALA A 104 -26.67 27.96 -15.82
C ALA A 104 -26.67 26.45 -16.10
N LEU A 105 -27.43 25.99 -17.11
CA LEU A 105 -27.48 24.58 -17.50
C LEU A 105 -26.16 24.09 -18.14
N HIS A 106 -25.49 24.94 -18.92
CA HIS A 106 -24.22 24.56 -19.54
C HIS A 106 -23.11 24.49 -18.50
N ASP A 107 -23.05 25.48 -17.60
CA ASP A 107 -22.09 25.52 -16.49
C ASP A 107 -22.29 24.33 -15.54
N ALA A 108 -23.54 23.90 -15.35
CA ALA A 108 -23.88 22.72 -14.58
C ALA A 108 -23.29 21.43 -15.13
N TYR A 109 -23.47 21.18 -16.43
CA TYR A 109 -22.93 20.00 -17.10
C TYR A 109 -21.41 19.97 -17.07
N ILE A 110 -20.76 21.12 -17.26
CA ILE A 110 -19.30 21.24 -17.14
C ILE A 110 -18.86 20.90 -15.71
N CYS A 111 -19.49 21.50 -14.70
CA CYS A 111 -19.18 21.22 -13.30
C CYS A 111 -19.37 19.74 -12.95
N ALA A 112 -20.45 19.11 -13.41
CA ALA A 112 -20.70 17.69 -13.20
C ALA A 112 -19.65 16.79 -13.89
N ALA A 113 -19.26 17.12 -15.12
CA ALA A 113 -18.23 16.38 -15.84
C ALA A 113 -16.86 16.49 -15.17
N VAL A 114 -16.47 17.70 -14.74
CA VAL A 114 -15.22 17.96 -14.00
C VAL A 114 -15.23 17.22 -12.67
N LEU A 115 -16.33 17.31 -11.91
CA LEU A 115 -16.47 16.59 -10.63
C LEU A 115 -16.36 15.07 -10.83
N SER A 116 -17.04 14.53 -11.83
CA SER A 116 -16.97 13.10 -12.17
C SER A 116 -15.55 12.67 -12.53
N ALA A 117 -14.86 13.44 -13.36
CA ALA A 117 -13.47 13.17 -13.73
C ALA A 117 -12.52 13.21 -12.51
N CYS A 118 -12.70 14.20 -11.64
CA CYS A 118 -11.92 14.33 -10.39
C CYS A 118 -12.12 13.13 -9.47
N VAL A 119 -13.37 12.68 -9.26
CA VAL A 119 -13.67 11.52 -8.40
C VAL A 119 -13.08 10.24 -9.00
N LEU A 120 -13.15 10.05 -10.32
CA LEU A 120 -12.55 8.90 -10.98
C LEU A 120 -11.03 8.88 -10.83
N LEU A 121 -10.37 10.02 -11.02
CA LEU A 121 -8.93 10.14 -10.83
C LEU A 121 -8.53 9.83 -9.39
N TRP A 122 -9.27 10.38 -8.42
CA TRP A 122 -9.09 10.10 -7.00
C TRP A 122 -9.22 8.59 -6.70
N ALA A 123 -10.27 7.93 -7.21
CA ALA A 123 -10.49 6.51 -6.99
C ALA A 123 -9.35 5.64 -7.56
N ILE A 124 -8.82 6.00 -8.73
CA ILE A 124 -7.67 5.31 -9.34
C ILE A 124 -6.43 5.48 -8.47
N LEU A 125 -6.14 6.71 -8.02
CA LEU A 125 -4.98 7.00 -7.17
C LEU A 125 -5.09 6.28 -5.82
N HIS A 126 -6.25 6.31 -5.18
CA HIS A 126 -6.54 5.57 -3.95
C HIS A 126 -6.23 4.08 -4.12
N HIS A 127 -6.79 3.47 -5.17
CA HIS A 127 -6.60 2.04 -5.42
C HIS A 127 -5.11 1.70 -5.66
N LEU A 128 -4.37 2.55 -6.38
CA LEU A 128 -2.93 2.37 -6.57
C LEU A 128 -2.16 2.46 -5.24
N ASN A 129 -2.47 3.45 -4.40
CA ASN A 129 -1.83 3.64 -3.10
C ASN A 129 -2.15 2.49 -2.12
N PHE A 130 -3.40 2.04 -2.10
CA PHE A 130 -3.84 0.89 -1.29
C PHE A 130 -3.09 -0.39 -1.68
N ASN A 131 -2.96 -0.66 -2.98
CA ASN A 131 -2.19 -1.81 -3.47
C ASN A 131 -0.70 -1.71 -3.12
N HIS A 132 -0.13 -0.51 -3.16
CA HIS A 132 1.25 -0.27 -2.71
C HIS A 132 1.39 -0.60 -1.21
N LEU A 133 0.50 -0.09 -0.36
CA LEU A 133 0.51 -0.34 1.08
C LEU A 133 0.34 -1.84 1.41
N GLN A 134 -0.61 -2.52 0.75
CA GLN A 134 -0.79 -3.97 0.89
C GLN A 134 0.46 -4.76 0.50
N ARG A 135 1.14 -4.36 -0.58
CA ARG A 135 2.40 -5.00 -1.01
C ARG A 135 3.49 -4.83 0.04
N VAL A 136 3.64 -3.64 0.63
CA VAL A 136 4.61 -3.40 1.73
C VAL A 136 4.29 -4.28 2.93
N GLY A 137 3.02 -4.35 3.33
CA GLY A 137 2.58 -5.24 4.43
C GLY A 137 2.86 -6.71 4.15
N MET A 138 2.63 -7.17 2.91
CA MET A 138 2.95 -8.53 2.49
C MET A 138 4.45 -8.82 2.60
N ARG A 139 5.31 -7.90 2.12
CA ARG A 139 6.76 -8.03 2.23
C ARG A 139 7.23 -8.16 3.67
N LEU A 140 6.70 -7.32 4.56
CA LEU A 140 7.00 -7.37 5.98
C LEU A 140 6.62 -8.72 6.62
N ARG A 141 5.43 -9.25 6.29
CA ARG A 141 4.99 -10.56 6.77
C ARG A 141 5.94 -11.66 6.32
N VAL A 142 6.29 -11.69 5.03
CA VAL A 142 7.20 -12.68 4.45
C VAL A 142 8.60 -12.60 5.08
N ALA A 143 9.15 -11.39 5.22
CA ALA A 143 10.46 -11.15 5.85
C ALA A 143 10.49 -11.65 7.31
N THR A 144 9.44 -11.35 8.07
CA THR A 144 9.33 -11.76 9.47
C THR A 144 9.24 -13.27 9.60
N SER A 145 8.43 -13.93 8.76
CA SER A 145 8.33 -15.40 8.72
C SER A 145 9.67 -16.05 8.36
N HIS A 146 10.38 -15.53 7.36
CA HIS A 146 11.71 -16.02 7.00
C HIS A 146 12.69 -15.95 8.19
N MET A 147 12.72 -14.81 8.88
CA MET A 147 13.61 -14.59 10.03
C MET A 147 13.29 -15.51 11.21
N ILE A 148 12.01 -15.75 11.50
CA ILE A 148 11.58 -16.69 12.55
C ILE A 148 12.05 -18.11 12.20
N TYR A 149 11.79 -18.55 10.97
CA TYR A 149 12.17 -19.88 10.51
C TYR A 149 13.70 -20.09 10.52
N HIS A 150 14.45 -19.10 10.03
CA HIS A 150 15.92 -19.11 10.08
C HIS A 150 16.44 -19.16 11.53
N ARG A 151 15.75 -18.53 12.50
CA ARG A 151 16.12 -18.62 13.91
C ARG A 151 15.88 -20.03 14.46
N GLN A 152 14.74 -20.64 14.15
CA GLN A 152 14.38 -21.98 14.62
C GLN A 152 15.35 -23.04 14.12
N THR A 153 15.58 -23.08 12.81
CA THR A 153 16.52 -24.02 12.16
C THR A 153 17.95 -23.90 12.72
N ARG A 154 18.41 -22.68 13.01
CA ARG A 154 19.72 -22.46 13.65
C ARG A 154 19.77 -23.03 15.08
N VAL A 155 18.71 -22.89 15.86
CA VAL A 155 18.66 -23.44 17.23
C VAL A 155 18.65 -24.96 17.21
N GLU A 156 17.88 -25.57 16.31
CA GLU A 156 17.83 -27.02 16.14
C GLU A 156 19.19 -27.61 15.73
N SER A 157 19.96 -26.92 14.87
CA SER A 157 21.30 -27.38 14.48
C SER A 157 22.37 -27.31 15.57
N LEU A 158 22.07 -26.64 16.69
CA LEU A 158 22.99 -26.46 17.82
C LEU A 158 22.67 -27.39 19.01
N ASN A 159 21.56 -28.14 18.94
CA ASN A 159 21.17 -29.16 19.91
C ASN A 159 21.47 -30.57 19.38
#